data_AF-A0A109LE65-F1
#
_entry.id   AF-A0A109LE65-F1
#
_cell.length_a   1.000
_cell.length_b   1.000
_cell.length_c   1.000
_cell.angle_alpha   90.00
_cell.angle_beta   90.00
_cell.angle_gamma   90.00
#
_symmetry.space_group_name_H-M   'P 1'
#
loop_
_entity.id
_entity.type
_entity.pdbx_description
1 polymer ?
#
loop_
_entity_poly.entity_id
_entity_poly.type
_entity_poly.pdbx_seq_one_letter_code
_entity_poly.pdbx_strand_id
1 'polypeptide(L)' 'MLRRGRHLPLEQCFALELHLDRQWFERGDLIEGVRALIIDKDKTPKWNPPTLHALDTSHVDSFFRDFVQIGK' A
#
# COMPACT_ATOMS: atom_id res chain seq x y z
N MET A 1 -2.40 5.91 -4.82
CA MET A 1 -1.18 5.87 -5.65
C MET A 1 -1.42 6.46 -7.04
N LEU A 2 -2.13 5.77 -7.95
CA LEU A 2 -2.28 6.17 -9.37
C LEU A 2 -2.75 7.63 -9.58
N ARG A 3 -3.75 8.09 -8.80
CA ARG A 3 -4.22 9.49 -8.87
C ARG A 3 -3.15 10.51 -8.49
N ARG A 4 -2.30 10.20 -7.49
CA ARG A 4 -1.19 11.06 -7.06
C ARG A 4 -0.03 10.99 -8.05
N GLY A 5 0.34 9.79 -8.51
CA GLY A 5 1.44 9.56 -9.44
C GLY A 5 1.24 10.12 -10.85
N ARG A 6 -0.01 10.29 -11.31
CA ARG A 6 -0.32 10.85 -12.65
C ARG A 6 0.33 12.22 -12.92
N HIS A 7 0.61 13.00 -11.87
CA HIS A 7 1.17 14.34 -11.97
C HIS A 7 2.64 14.41 -11.54
N LEU A 8 3.27 13.26 -11.33
CA LEU A 8 4.65 13.16 -10.87
C LEU A 8 5.58 12.78 -12.03
N PRO A 9 6.81 13.30 -12.06
CA PRO A 9 7.84 12.75 -12.95
C PRO A 9 8.24 11.35 -12.47
N LEU A 10 8.86 10.57 -13.35
CA LEU A 10 9.09 9.14 -13.15
C LEU A 10 9.87 8.83 -11.86
N GLU A 11 10.90 9.61 -11.55
CA GLU A 11 11.71 9.44 -10.35
C GLU A 11 10.90 9.63 -9.06
N GLN A 12 9.90 10.51 -9.08
CA GLN A 12 8.99 10.70 -7.96
C GLN A 12 7.94 9.59 -7.86
N CYS A 13 7.54 8.99 -8.98
CA CYS A 13 6.71 7.78 -8.97
C CYS A 13 7.43 6.63 -8.27
N PHE A 14 8.70 6.37 -8.62
CA PHE A 14 9.50 5.35 -7.95
C PHE A 14 9.72 5.66 -6.46
N ALA A 15 9.98 6.92 -6.11
CA ALA A 15 10.10 7.33 -4.71
C ALA A 15 8.79 7.10 -3.93
N LEU A 16 7.64 7.42 -4.54
CA LEU A 16 6.32 7.21 -3.95
C LEU A 16 6.03 5.72 -3.76
N GLU A 17 6.29 4.89 -4.76
CA GLU A 17 6.12 3.44 -4.69
C GLU A 17 6.97 2.84 -3.57
N LEU A 18 8.25 3.18 -3.50
CA LEU A 18 9.13 2.71 -2.44
C LEU A 18 8.66 3.13 -1.04
N HIS A 19 8.12 4.35 -0.90
CA HIS A 19 7.55 4.81 0.35
C HIS A 19 6.34 3.97 0.76
N LEU A 20 5.41 3.72 -0.18
CA LEU A 20 4.21 2.92 0.05
C LEU A 20 4.54 1.47 0.41
N ASP A 21 5.52 0.87 -0.26
CA ASP A 21 5.95 -0.51 -0.01
C ASP A 21 6.36 -0.71 1.46
N ARG A 22 7.12 0.23 2.02
CA ARG A 22 7.51 0.19 3.45
C ARG A 22 6.30 0.21 4.38
N GLN A 23 5.29 1.02 4.05
CA GLN A 23 4.06 1.08 4.86
C GLN A 23 3.26 -0.22 4.75
N TRP A 24 3.21 -0.86 3.58
CA TRP A 24 2.52 -2.14 3.39
C TRP A 24 3.13 -3.28 4.20
N PHE A 25 4.46 -3.33 4.31
CA PHE A 25 5.12 -4.35 5.14
C PHE A 25 4.84 -4.17 6.63
N GLU A 26 4.73 -2.93 7.12
CA GLU A 26 4.51 -2.65 8.54
C GLU A 26 3.04 -2.72 8.94
N ARG A 27 2.13 -2.25 8.08
CA ARG A 27 0.73 -1.93 8.46
C ARG A 27 -0.33 -2.52 7.53
N GLY A 28 0.06 -3.15 6.42
CA GLY A 28 -0.86 -3.73 5.46
C GLY A 28 -0.95 -5.26 5.54
N ASP A 29 -1.81 -5.83 4.70
CA ASP A 29 -2.05 -7.28 4.65
C ASP A 29 -1.19 -8.01 3.60
N LEU A 30 -0.05 -7.44 3.20
CA LEU A 30 0.80 -8.06 2.17
C LEU A 30 1.16 -9.51 2.51
N ILE A 31 1.53 -9.75 3.77
CA ILE A 31 1.91 -11.07 4.27
C ILE A 31 0.74 -12.07 4.15
N GLU A 32 -0.48 -11.63 4.47
CA GLU A 32 -1.68 -12.49 4.34
C GLU A 32 -1.97 -12.83 2.87
N GLY A 33 -1.79 -11.86 1.97
CA GLY A 33 -1.90 -12.12 0.53
C GLY A 33 -0.87 -13.13 0.04
N VAL A 34 0.38 -13.00 0.49
CA VAL A 34 1.46 -13.97 0.18
C VAL A 34 1.13 -15.34 0.75
N ARG A 35 0.67 -15.42 2.00
CA ARG A 35 0.25 -16.67 2.64
C ARG A 35 -0.83 -17.36 1.81
N ALA A 36 -1.93 -16.67 1.52
CA ALA A 36 -3.10 -17.23 0.83
C ALA A 36 -2.81 -17.62 -0.63
N LEU A 37 -1.97 -16.85 -1.33
CA LEU A 37 -1.72 -17.06 -2.77
C LEU A 37 -0.51 -17.97 -3.06
N ILE A 38 0.59 -17.81 -2.32
CA ILE A 38 1.89 -18.41 -2.66
C ILE A 38 2.26 -19.53 -1.71
N ILE A 39 2.06 -19.35 -0.39
CA ILE A 39 2.48 -20.32 0.62
C ILE A 39 1.48 -21.46 0.72
N ASP A 40 0.31 -21.18 1.33
CA ASP A 40 -0.74 -22.17 1.60
C ASP A 40 -1.56 -22.47 0.35
N LYS A 41 -1.63 -21.48 -0.57
CA LYS A 41 -2.37 -21.57 -1.85
C LYS A 41 -3.86 -21.91 -1.67
N ASP A 42 -4.43 -21.54 -0.53
CA ASP A 42 -5.85 -21.76 -0.21
C ASP A 42 -6.78 -20.82 -0.99
N LYS A 43 -6.25 -19.70 -1.51
CA LYS A 43 -7.01 -18.61 -2.16
C LYS A 43 -8.11 -18.02 -1.27
N THR A 44 -7.95 -18.11 0.05
CA THR A 44 -8.87 -17.58 1.06
C THR A 44 -8.16 -16.60 1.98
N PRO A 45 -7.79 -15.40 1.48
CA PRO A 45 -7.14 -14.39 2.30
C PRO A 45 -8.11 -13.80 3.33
N LYS A 46 -7.63 -13.61 4.55
CA LYS A 46 -8.34 -13.03 5.69
C LYS A 46 -7.95 -11.56 5.85
N TRP A 47 -8.40 -10.72 4.93
CA TRP A 47 -8.12 -9.28 4.96
C TRP A 47 -8.63 -8.61 6.23
N ASN A 48 -7.89 -7.60 6.69
CA ASN A 48 -8.24 -6.77 7.82
C ASN A 48 -8.03 -5.28 7.48
N PRO A 49 -9.10 -4.50 7.27
CA PRO A 49 -10.50 -4.89 7.44
C PRO A 49 -11.04 -5.78 6.30
N PRO A 50 -12.05 -6.65 6.57
CA PRO A 50 -12.50 -7.67 5.62
C PRO A 50 -13.36 -7.13 4.47
N THR A 51 -13.79 -5.85 4.55
CA THR A 51 -14.61 -5.21 3.51
C THR A 51 -14.17 -3.78 3.29
N LEU A 52 -14.43 -3.24 2.09
CA LEU A 52 -14.13 -1.85 1.76
C LEU A 52 -14.91 -0.85 2.64
N HIS A 53 -16.15 -1.16 3.02
CA HIS A 53 -16.96 -0.28 3.87
C HIS A 53 -16.42 -0.17 5.30
N ALA A 54 -15.70 -1.19 5.77
CA ALA A 54 -15.05 -1.19 7.08
C ALA A 54 -13.68 -0.51 7.05
N LEU A 55 -13.18 -0.10 5.88
CA LEU A 55 -11.92 0.60 5.74
C LEU A 55 -12.10 2.10 5.97
N ASP A 56 -11.43 2.62 6.99
CA ASP A 56 -11.35 4.05 7.22
C ASP A 56 -10.47 4.72 6.15
N THR A 57 -10.99 5.78 5.53
CA THR A 57 -10.22 6.66 4.65
C THR A 57 -8.94 7.20 5.29
N SER A 58 -8.96 7.48 6.60
CA SER A 58 -7.78 7.96 7.33
C SER A 58 -6.65 6.93 7.35
N HIS A 59 -7.00 5.64 7.35
CA HIS A 59 -6.04 4.56 7.26
C HIS A 59 -5.34 4.58 5.91
N VAL A 60 -6.08 4.75 4.80
CA VAL A 60 -5.50 4.86 3.46
C VAL A 60 -4.61 6.10 3.34
N ASP A 61 -5.05 7.24 3.87
CA ASP A 61 -4.23 8.46 3.83
C ASP A 61 -2.95 8.33 4.67
N SER A 62 -2.97 7.51 5.72
CA SER A 62 -1.79 7.27 6.55
C SER A 62 -0.60 6.69 5.77
N PHE A 63 -0.85 5.94 4.69
CA PHE A 63 0.19 5.37 3.84
C PHE A 63 0.99 6.42 3.07
N PHE A 64 0.49 7.65 2.97
CA PHE A 64 1.11 8.73 2.21
C PHE A 64 1.66 9.83 3.12
N ARG A 65 1.49 9.69 4.44
CA ARG A 65 2.06 10.63 5.40
C ARG A 65 3.57 10.54 5.36
N ASP A 66 4.24 11.68 5.56
CA ASP A 66 5.70 11.78 5.62
C ASP A 66 6.42 11.39 4.31
N PHE A 67 5.69 11.25 3.19
CA PHE A 67 6.31 11.14 1.88
C PHE A 67 6.97 12.46 1.49
N VAL A 68 8.30 12.46 1.40
CA VAL A 68 9.10 13.60 0.97
C VAL A 68 9.50 13.41 -0.49
N GLN A 69 9.17 14.40 -1.32
CA GLN A 69 9.62 14.43 -2.72
C GLN A 69 11.12 14.68 -2.79
N ILE A 70 11.83 13.86 -3.57
CA ILE A 70 13.28 13.93 -3.70
C ILE A 70 13.68 15.10 -4.63
N GLY A 71 14.73 15.86 -4.33
CA GLY A 71 15.27 16.85 -5.28
C GLY A 71 14.42 18.12 -5.46
N LYS A 72 13.74 18.56 -4.40
CA LYS A 72 13.37 19.97 -4.24
C LYS A 72 14.56 20.80 -3.78
#